data_AF-A0A1F5L2E5-F1
#
_entry.id   AF-A0A1F5L2E5-F1
#
_cell.length_a   1.000
_cell.length_b   1.000
_cell.length_c   1.000
_cell.angle_alpha   90.00
_cell.angle_beta   90.00
_cell.angle_gamma   90.00
#
_symmetry.space_group_name_H-M   'P 1'
#
loop_
_entity.id
_entity.type
_entity.pdbx_description
1 polymer ?
#
loop_
_entity_poly.entity_id
_entity_poly.type
_entity_poly.pdbx_seq_one_letter_code
_entity_poly.pdbx_strand_id
1 'polypeptide(L)'
;MLEALPVEILSSIANWLSPRDLRFLSQASRRLHSVFIPLLYHTINFCAASEWALNVINIGTFFRLHEVSKDSCYLQYTRELSISAPIVFARFNRSV
;
A
#
# COMPACT_ATOMS: atom_id res chain seq x y z
N MET A 1 25.73 6.34 -4.98
CA MET A 1 26.11 5.59 -3.76
C MET A 1 25.10 4.51 -3.38
N LEU A 2 23.80 4.80 -3.23
CA LEU A 2 22.78 3.77 -2.97
C LEU A 2 22.71 2.66 -4.04
N GLU A 3 22.92 3.00 -5.31
CA GLU A 3 22.88 2.01 -6.40
C GLU A 3 23.97 0.94 -6.36
N ALA A 4 25.08 1.22 -5.66
CA ALA A 4 26.17 0.26 -5.50
C ALA A 4 25.88 -0.78 -4.42
N LEU A 5 24.82 -0.58 -3.61
CA LEU A 5 24.46 -1.51 -2.55
C LEU A 5 23.84 -2.79 -3.11
N PRO A 6 24.06 -3.94 -2.44
CA PRO A 6 23.33 -5.17 -2.69
C PRO A 6 21.82 -4.98 -2.52
N VAL A 7 21.03 -5.78 -3.24
CA VAL A 7 19.56 -5.69 -3.21
C VAL A 7 19.03 -5.98 -1.81
N GLU A 8 19.66 -6.89 -1.08
CA GLU A 8 19.29 -7.29 0.28
C GLU A 8 19.39 -6.09 1.25
N ILE A 9 20.45 -5.28 1.10
CA ILE A 9 20.63 -4.07 1.91
C ILE A 9 19.59 -3.02 1.53
N LEU A 10 19.30 -2.85 0.24
CA LEU A 10 18.26 -1.94 -0.23
C LEU A 10 16.88 -2.36 0.29
N SER A 11 16.53 -3.63 0.21
CA SER A 11 15.29 -4.19 0.76
C SER A 11 15.22 -3.98 2.27
N SER A 12 16.34 -4.18 2.97
CA SER A 12 16.38 -3.94 4.41
C SER A 12 16.16 -2.46 4.75
N ILE A 13 16.74 -1.52 3.99
CA ILE A 13 16.50 -0.08 4.14
C ILE A 13 15.03 0.26 3.89
N ALA A 14 14.42 -0.35 2.87
CA ALA A 14 13.03 -0.09 2.52
C ALA A 14 12.06 -0.37 3.68
N ASN A 15 12.32 -1.41 4.48
CA ASN A 15 11.50 -1.74 5.65
C ASN A 15 11.50 -0.66 6.75
N TRP A 16 12.49 0.24 6.76
CA TRP A 16 12.59 1.34 7.73
C TRP A 16 12.03 2.67 7.22
N LEU A 17 11.64 2.74 5.95
CA LEU A 17 11.22 3.98 5.32
C LEU A 17 9.70 4.05 5.17
N SER A 18 9.16 5.28 5.20
CA SER A 18 7.76 5.47 4.88
C SER A 18 7.51 5.17 3.39
N PRO A 19 6.29 4.74 3.01
CA PRO A 19 5.94 4.54 1.61
C PRO A 19 6.14 5.80 0.75
N ARG A 20 6.05 6.98 1.35
CA ARG A 20 6.28 8.25 0.67
C ARG A 20 7.74 8.42 0.30
N ASP A 21 8.65 8.19 1.25
CA ASP A 21 10.09 8.34 1.04
C ASP A 21 10.62 7.29 0.08
N LEU A 22 10.13 6.05 0.18
CA LEU A 22 10.45 4.99 -0.78
C LEU A 22 10.02 5.35 -2.20
N ARG A 23 8.85 5.98 -2.36
CA ARG A 23 8.40 6.44 -3.68
C ARG A 23 9.33 7.51 -4.23
N PHE A 24 9.75 8.47 -3.41
CA PHE A 24 10.73 9.47 -3.84
C PHE A 24 12.08 8.84 -4.23
N LEU A 25 12.59 7.91 -3.42
CA LEU A 25 13.85 7.21 -3.73
C LEU A 25 13.76 6.35 -4.99
N SER A 26 12.60 5.73 -5.24
CA SER A 26 12.37 4.95 -6.47
C SER A 26 12.45 5.78 -7.75
N GLN A 27 12.22 7.09 -7.67
CA GLN A 27 12.30 8.00 -8.81
C GLN A 27 13.74 8.46 -9.10
N ALA A 28 14.68 8.24 -8.18
CA ALA A 28 16.06 8.69 -8.34
C ALA A 28 16.82 7.88 -9.39
N SER A 29 16.48 6.60 -9.60
CA SER A 29 17.13 5.78 -10.61
C SER A 29 16.34 4.54 -11.03
N ARG A 30 16.68 3.98 -12.20
CA ARG A 30 16.04 2.75 -12.71
C ARG A 30 16.26 1.53 -11.80
N ARG A 31 17.44 1.40 -11.20
CA ARG A 31 17.74 0.29 -10.29
C ARG A 31 16.94 0.40 -8.99
N LEU A 32 16.88 1.60 -8.42
CA LEU A 32 16.09 1.83 -7.22
C LEU A 32 14.59 1.66 -7.51
N HIS A 33 14.14 2.08 -8.69
CA HIS A 33 12.79 1.81 -9.16
C HIS A 33 12.48 0.31 -9.17
N SER A 34 13.32 -0.50 -9.82
CA SER A 34 13.07 -1.95 -9.93
C SER A 34 13.10 -2.68 -8.60
N VAL A 35 13.83 -2.17 -7.61
CA VAL A 35 13.94 -2.77 -6.26
C VAL A 35 12.81 -2.30 -5.34
N PHE A 36 12.51 -1.00 -5.31
CA PHE A 36 11.58 -0.43 -4.31
C PHE A 36 10.12 -0.48 -4.73
N ILE A 37 9.80 -0.42 -6.02
CA ILE A 37 8.40 -0.49 -6.47
C ILE A 37 7.75 -1.81 -6.04
N PRO A 38 8.34 -2.99 -6.23
CA PRO A 38 7.74 -4.24 -5.74
C PRO A 38 7.47 -4.24 -4.23
N LEU A 39 8.36 -3.63 -3.44
CA LEU A 39 8.22 -3.54 -1.99
C LEU A 39 7.11 -2.58 -1.57
N LEU A 40 6.99 -1.45 -2.27
CA LEU A 40 5.93 -0.46 -2.05
C LEU A 40 4.52 -1.02 -2.26
N TYR A 41 4.37 -1.93 -3.22
CA TYR A 41 3.09 -2.55 -3.55
C TYR A 41 2.97 -3.98 -3.01
N HIS A 42 3.89 -4.43 -2.15
CA HIS A 42 3.87 -5.78 -1.59
C HIS A 42 2.62 -6.03 -0.74
N THR A 43 2.25 -5.03 0.07
CA THR A 43 1.08 -5.06 0.95
C THR A 43 0.17 -3.89 0.62
N ILE A 44 -1.09 -4.17 0.29
CA ILE A 44 -2.12 -3.16 0.05
C ILE A 44 -3.13 -3.20 1.18
N ASN A 45 -3.27 -2.06 1.86
CA ASN A 45 -4.20 -1.90 2.97
C ASN A 45 -5.39 -1.04 2.54
N PHE A 46 -6.59 -1.63 2.60
CA PHE A 46 -7.86 -0.91 2.45
C PHE A 46 -8.47 -0.68 3.82
N CYS A 47 -8.65 0.59 4.17
CA CYS A 47 -9.33 0.97 5.40
C CYS A 47 -10.71 1.54 5.05
N ALA A 48 -11.76 0.91 5.55
CA ALA A 48 -13.12 1.43 5.47
C ALA A 48 -13.46 2.22 6.74
N ALA A 49 -14.23 3.28 6.61
CA ALA A 49 -14.63 4.14 7.72
C ALA A 49 -15.59 3.44 8.71
N SER A 50 -16.29 2.39 8.26
CA SER A 50 -17.20 1.57 9.07
C SER A 50 -17.37 0.19 8.44
N GLU A 51 -17.87 -0.77 9.22
CA GLU A 51 -18.30 -2.08 8.73
C GLU A 51 -19.23 -1.96 7.50
N TRP A 52 -20.17 -1.02 7.56
CA TRP A 52 -21.11 -0.76 6.47
C TRP A 52 -20.50 -0.14 5.22
N ALA A 53 -19.28 0.38 5.30
CA ALA A 53 -18.56 0.95 4.16
C ALA A 53 -17.61 -0.06 3.48
N LEU A 54 -17.49 -1.29 4.01
CA LEU A 54 -16.72 -2.37 3.39
C LEU A 54 -17.28 -2.76 2.02
N ASN A 55 -18.59 -2.65 1.83
CA ASN A 55 -19.26 -2.89 0.53
C ASN A 55 -18.88 -1.84 -0.54
N VAL A 56 -18.35 -0.68 -0.14
CA VAL A 56 -17.98 0.44 -1.02
C VAL A 56 -16.46 0.69 -0.93
N ILE A 57 -15.65 -0.34 -0.65
CA ILE A 57 -14.18 -0.21 -0.72
C ILE A 57 -13.82 0.37 -2.09
N ASN A 58 -13.42 1.64 -2.09
CA ASN A 58 -13.23 2.41 -3.30
C ASN A 58 -11.82 2.15 -3.83
N ILE A 59 -11.66 0.99 -4.47
CA ILE A 59 -10.43 0.59 -5.16
C ILE A 59 -10.03 1.65 -6.20
N GLY A 60 -11.01 2.33 -6.81
CA GLY A 60 -10.78 3.45 -7.73
C GLY A 60 -10.00 4.61 -7.10
N THR A 61 -10.24 4.92 -5.82
CA THR A 61 -9.49 5.98 -5.11
C THR A 61 -8.06 5.55 -4.84
N PHE A 62 -7.83 4.26 -4.52
CA PHE A 62 -6.48 3.71 -4.41
C PHE A 62 -5.71 3.91 -5.72
N PHE A 63 -6.28 3.53 -6.86
CA PHE A 63 -5.64 3.75 -8.16
C PHE A 63 -5.46 5.23 -8.52
N ARG A 64 -6.40 6.11 -8.13
CA ARG A 64 -6.28 7.55 -8.37
C ARG A 64 -5.16 8.20 -7.55
N LEU A 65 -4.95 7.76 -6.31
CA LEU A 65 -3.83 8.22 -5.47
C LEU A 65 -2.48 7.63 -5.91
N HIS A 66 -2.52 6.61 -6.77
CA HIS A 66 -1.37 5.95 -7.35
C HIS A 66 -1.37 6.20 -8.87
N GLU A 67 -1.51 7.44 -9.33
CA GLU A 67 -1.58 7.77 -10.76
C GLU A 67 -0.42 7.22 -11.62
N VAL A 68 0.74 6.94 -11.00
CA VAL A 68 1.89 6.29 -11.64
C VAL A 68 1.66 4.79 -11.87
N SER A 69 0.77 4.16 -11.11
CA SER A 69 0.28 2.78 -11.32
C SER A 69 -0.81 2.67 -12.39
N LYS A 70 -0.96 3.69 -13.26
CA LYS A 70 -1.77 3.57 -14.50
C LYS A 70 -1.23 2.48 -15.42
N ASP A 71 0.05 2.15 -15.31
CA ASP A 71 0.53 0.84 -15.74
C ASP A 71 0.01 -0.19 -14.74
N SER A 72 -1.03 -0.91 -15.16
CA SER A 72 -1.68 -2.04 -14.47
C SER A 72 -0.73 -3.12 -13.94
N CYS A 73 0.58 -2.99 -14.18
CA CYS A 73 1.64 -3.90 -13.80
C CYS A 73 2.05 -3.82 -12.32
N TYR A 74 1.86 -2.73 -11.57
CA TYR A 74 2.40 -2.69 -10.19
C TYR A 74 1.62 -3.54 -9.19
N LEU A 75 0.33 -3.80 -9.44
CA LEU A 75 -0.44 -4.73 -8.63
C LEU A 75 0.08 -6.16 -8.69
N GLN A 76 0.83 -6.53 -9.73
CA GLN A 76 1.42 -7.87 -9.84
C GLN A 76 2.41 -8.19 -8.71
N TYR A 77 2.88 -7.16 -8.02
CA TYR A 77 3.78 -7.30 -6.87
C TYR A 77 3.04 -7.49 -5.55
N THR A 78 1.72 -7.33 -5.52
CA THR A 78 0.90 -7.51 -4.32
C THR A 78 0.95 -8.96 -3.87
N ARG A 79 1.41 -9.19 -2.64
CA ARG A 79 1.40 -10.49 -1.98
C ARG A 79 0.39 -10.53 -0.84
N GLU A 80 0.10 -9.39 -0.24
CA GLU A 80 -0.82 -9.27 0.87
C GLU A 80 -1.84 -8.18 0.59
N LEU A 81 -3.10 -8.52 0.81
CA LEU A 81 -4.21 -7.58 0.77
C LEU A 81 -4.90 -7.60 2.13
N SER A 82 -4.82 -6.49 2.84
CA SER A 82 -5.44 -6.33 4.15
C SER A 82 -6.62 -5.38 4.02
N ILE A 83 -7.76 -5.80 4.59
CA ILE A 83 -8.97 -4.99 4.66
C ILE A 83 -9.31 -4.81 6.13
N SER A 84 -9.45 -3.56 6.56
CA SER A 84 -9.81 -3.22 7.93
C SER A 84 -11.00 -2.27 7.97
N ALA A 85 -11.88 -2.50 8.94
CA ALA A 85 -13.00 -1.61 9.25
C ALA A 85 -13.29 -1.64 10.74
N PRO A 86 -13.69 -0.51 11.35
CA PRO A 86 -14.16 -0.51 12.72
C PRO A 86 -15.54 -1.18 12.79
N ILE A 87 -15.63 -2.20 13.66
CA ILE A 87 -16.90 -2.87 13.98
C ILE A 87 -17.54 -2.08 15.12
N VAL A 88 -18.65 -1.42 14.84
CA VAL A 88 -19.46 -0.75 15.86
C VAL A 88 -20.63 -1.66 16.19
N PHE A 89 -20.53 -2.36 17.33
CA PHE A 89 -21.67 -3.11 17.86
C PHE A 89 -22.76 -2.11 18.27
N ALA A 90 -23.78 -1.96 17.42
CA ALA A 90 -24.98 -1.25 17.80
C ALA A 90 -25.59 -1.95 19.02
N ARG A 91 -25.56 -1.29 20.19
CA ARG A 91 -26.36 -1.72 21.33
C ARG A 91 -27.81 -1.54 20.92
N PHE A 92 -28.46 -2.62 20.51
CA PHE A 92 -29.92 -2.65 20.41
C PHE A 92 -30.45 -2.43 21.81
N ASN A 93 -30.78 -1.18 22.16
CA ASN A 93 -31.62 -0.90 23.31
C ASN A 93 -32.95 -1.58 23.03
N ARG A 94 -33.12 -2.80 23.56
CA ARG A 94 -34.45 -3.40 23.68
C ARG A 94 -35.19 -2.51 24.67
N SER A 95 -36.10 -1.71 24.17
CA SER A 95 -37.15 -1.11 24.99
C SER A 95 -37.90 -2.25 25.66
N VAL A 96 -37.83 -2.29 27.00
CA VAL A 96 -38.71 -3.10 27.86
C VAL A 96 -39.98 -2.31 28.09
#